data_AF-A0AAD8Y359-F1
#
_entry.id   AF-A0AAD8Y359-F1
#
_cell.length_a   1.000
_cell.length_b   1.000
_cell.length_c   1.000
_cell.angle_alpha   90.00
_cell.angle_beta   90.00
_cell.angle_gamma   90.00
#
_symmetry.space_group_name_H-M   'P 1'
#
loop_
_entity.id
_entity.type
_entity.pdbx_description
1 polymer ?
#
loop_
_entity_poly.entity_id
_entity_poly.type
_entity_poly.pdbx_seq_one_letter_code
_entity_poly.pdbx_strand_id
1 'polypeptide(L)'
;MKAEYLSDTTRKNQKTQIAANIVWTIRNSKLPGRFLKQDPETNMWYEIGDKAAFRKTGQALRENSADFLRSREKKVAASHETGLAVSLASYHYCFPPQQTYMKPQLSNLSGIDAVHAH
;
A
#
# COMPACT_ATOMS: atom_id res chain seq x y z
N MET A 1 -1.56 -7.83 -1.18
CA MET A 1 -0.12 -8.11 -0.92
C MET A 1 0.85 -7.13 -1.59
N LYS A 2 1.23 -7.26 -2.87
CA LYS A 2 2.23 -6.32 -3.48
C LYS A 2 1.70 -4.88 -3.63
N ALA A 3 0.46 -4.71 -4.07
CA ALA A 3 -0.18 -3.40 -4.18
C ALA A 3 -0.32 -2.67 -2.82
N GLU A 4 -0.71 -3.42 -1.79
CA GLU A 4 -0.84 -2.92 -0.42
C GLU A 4 0.53 -2.53 0.18
N TYR A 5 1.57 -3.33 -0.06
CA TYR A 5 2.93 -3.02 0.38
C TYR A 5 3.51 -1.75 -0.29
N LEU A 6 3.16 -1.51 -1.55
CA LEU A 6 3.63 -0.36 -2.32
C LEU A 6 2.79 0.92 -2.12
N SER A 7 1.64 0.85 -1.44
CA SER A 7 0.82 2.03 -1.17
C SER A 7 1.58 3.06 -0.32
N ASP A 8 1.37 4.34 -0.63
CA ASP A 8 1.95 5.47 0.10
C ASP A 8 1.33 5.61 1.51
N THR A 9 0.11 5.10 1.68
CA THR A 9 -0.58 5.05 2.97
C THR A 9 -0.02 3.99 3.93
N THR A 10 0.77 3.04 3.43
CA THR A 10 1.25 1.90 4.22
C THR A 10 2.47 2.29 5.05
N ARG A 11 2.34 2.20 6.38
CA ARG A 11 3.40 2.56 7.32
C ARG A 11 4.52 1.52 7.36
N LYS A 12 5.71 1.92 7.84
CA LYS A 12 6.92 1.05 7.87
C LYS A 12 6.70 -0.26 8.64
N ASN A 13 5.96 -0.22 9.76
CA ASN A 13 5.60 -1.40 10.53
C ASN A 13 4.70 -2.37 9.75
N GLN A 14 3.71 -1.84 9.02
CA GLN A 14 2.81 -2.64 8.19
C GLN A 14 3.57 -3.32 7.03
N LYS A 15 4.53 -2.64 6.42
CA LYS A 15 5.41 -3.24 5.40
C LYS A 15 6.18 -4.45 5.94
N THR A 16 6.70 -4.34 7.16
CA THR A 16 7.36 -5.47 7.85
C THR A 16 6.39 -6.61 8.12
N GLN A 17 5.16 -6.33 8.57
CA GLN A 17 4.14 -7.36 8.81
C GLN A 17 3.75 -8.09 7.52
N ILE A 18 3.60 -7.37 6.41
CA ILE A 18 3.33 -7.98 5.10
C ILE A 18 4.47 -8.92 4.70
N ALA A 19 5.73 -8.49 4.84
CA ALA A 19 6.89 -9.33 4.53
C ALA A 19 6.97 -10.57 5.45
N ALA A 20 6.65 -10.42 6.73
CA ALA A 20 6.61 -11.52 7.69
C ALA A 20 5.52 -12.55 7.33
N ASN A 21 4.32 -12.07 6.96
CA ASN A 21 3.22 -12.93 6.58
C ASN A 21 3.54 -13.76 5.32
N ILE A 22 4.23 -13.18 4.34
CA ILE A 22 4.69 -13.92 3.15
C ILE A 22 5.62 -15.07 3.53
N VAL A 23 6.63 -14.78 4.36
CA VAL A 23 7.61 -15.78 4.79
C VAL A 23 6.92 -16.88 5.61
N TRP A 24 6.02 -16.50 6.50
CA TRP A 24 5.22 -17.44 7.29
C TRP A 24 4.37 -18.33 6.38
N THR A 25 3.66 -17.76 5.41
CA THR A 25 2.82 -18.51 4.46
C THR A 25 3.64 -19.52 3.67
N ILE A 26 4.81 -19.13 3.16
CA ILE A 26 5.67 -20.03 2.37
C ILE A 26 6.14 -21.22 3.22
N ARG A 27 6.57 -20.98 4.46
CA ARG A 27 7.06 -22.04 5.35
C ARG A 27 5.96 -22.96 5.88
N ASN A 28 4.74 -22.45 6.07
CA ASN A 28 3.64 -23.20 6.69
C ASN A 28 2.59 -23.69 5.67
N SER A 29 2.87 -23.55 4.38
CA SER A 29 2.00 -24.08 3.32
C SER A 29 2.08 -25.61 3.25
N LYS A 30 1.09 -26.24 2.59
CA LYS A 30 1.01 -27.70 2.39
C LYS A 30 2.29 -28.28 1.75
N LEU A 31 3.01 -27.48 0.96
CA LEU A 31 4.34 -27.78 0.43
C LEU A 31 5.31 -26.73 0.97
N PRO A 32 5.92 -26.96 2.15
CA PRO A 32 6.69 -25.93 2.83
C PRO A 32 7.92 -25.53 2.00
N GLY A 33 7.98 -24.25 1.63
CA GLY A 33 9.15 -23.68 0.98
C GLY A 33 10.23 -23.29 2.00
N ARG A 34 11.48 -23.25 1.54
CA ARG A 34 12.63 -22.73 2.31
C ARG A 34 13.23 -21.52 1.62
N PHE A 35 13.75 -20.60 2.41
CA PHE A 35 14.54 -19.50 1.90
C PHE A 35 16.00 -19.92 1.94
N LEU A 36 16.64 -19.99 0.77
CA LEU A 36 18.00 -20.47 0.67
C LEU A 36 18.98 -19.35 0.29
N LYS A 37 20.22 -19.49 0.71
CA LYS A 37 21.37 -18.69 0.26
C LYS A 37 22.46 -19.66 -0.18
N GLN A 38 23.00 -19.42 -1.38
CA GLN A 38 24.18 -20.10 -1.84
C GLN A 38 25.41 -19.50 -1.17
N ASP A 39 26.28 -20.36 -0.66
CA ASP A 39 27.63 -20.00 -0.25
C ASP A 39 28.54 -19.99 -1.49
N PRO A 40 29.18 -18.85 -1.82
CA PRO A 40 30.03 -18.75 -3.00
C PRO A 40 31.31 -19.59 -2.91
N GLU A 41 31.76 -19.97 -1.71
CA GLU A 41 33.00 -20.74 -1.54
C GLU A 41 32.75 -22.23 -1.73
N THR A 42 31.69 -22.75 -1.10
CA THR A 42 31.34 -24.16 -1.14
C THR A 42 30.39 -24.52 -2.29
N ASN A 43 29.78 -23.53 -2.94
CA ASN A 43 28.66 -23.67 -3.89
C ASN A 43 27.42 -24.38 -3.33
N MET A 44 27.34 -24.57 -2.01
CA MET A 44 26.24 -25.25 -1.35
C MET A 44 25.12 -24.27 -0.97
N TRP A 45 23.90 -24.78 -0.82
CA TRP A 45 22.73 -23.99 -0.46
C TRP A 45 22.35 -24.22 1.00
N TYR A 46 22.23 -23.13 1.74
CA TYR A 46 21.88 -23.15 3.16
C TYR A 46 20.58 -22.41 3.41
N GLU A 47 19.77 -22.91 4.33
CA GLU A 47 18.59 -22.19 4.76
C GLU A 47 18.97 -20.91 5.52
N ILE A 48 18.28 -19.81 5.19
CA ILE A 48 18.43 -18.54 5.90
C ILE A 48 17.32 -18.39 6.94
N GLY A 49 17.67 -17.76 8.06
CA GLY A 49 16.72 -17.44 9.12
C GLY A 49 15.74 -16.32 8.76
N ASP A 50 14.73 -16.16 9.60
CA ASP A 50 13.55 -15.30 9.41
C ASP A 50 13.91 -13.85 9.10
N LYS A 51 14.85 -13.28 9.87
CA LYS A 51 15.28 -11.89 9.68
C LYS A 51 15.87 -11.65 8.29
N ALA A 52 16.64 -12.62 7.77
CA ALA A 52 17.21 -12.54 6.44
C ALA A 52 16.13 -12.76 5.36
N ALA A 53 15.22 -13.71 5.58
CA ALA A 53 14.08 -13.97 4.71
C ALA A 53 13.17 -12.72 4.59
N PHE A 54 12.78 -12.08 5.70
CA PHE A 54 11.94 -10.87 5.68
C PHE A 54 12.60 -9.75 4.89
N ARG A 55 13.90 -9.53 5.07
CA ARG A 55 14.65 -8.49 4.35
C ARG A 55 14.69 -8.77 2.85
N LYS A 56 14.95 -10.01 2.44
CA LYS A 56 14.96 -10.41 1.03
C LYS A 56 13.57 -10.34 0.41
N THR A 57 12.53 -10.76 1.12
CA THR A 57 11.13 -10.62 0.68
C THR A 57 10.78 -9.14 0.50
N GLY A 58 11.09 -8.29 1.48
CA GLY A 58 10.86 -6.85 1.37
C GLY A 58 11.62 -6.20 0.22
N GLN A 59 12.83 -6.70 -0.07
CA GLN A 59 13.61 -6.29 -1.23
C GLN A 59 12.93 -6.72 -2.54
N ALA A 60 12.56 -7.99 -2.68
CA ALA A 60 11.86 -8.50 -3.86
C ALA A 60 10.50 -7.82 -4.12
N LEU A 61 9.83 -7.34 -3.07
CA LEU A 61 8.60 -6.55 -3.20
C LEU A 61 8.85 -5.14 -3.74
N ARG A 62 10.01 -4.54 -3.43
CA ARG A 62 10.41 -3.22 -3.96
C ARG A 62 11.01 -3.34 -5.36
N GLU A 63 11.84 -4.34 -5.58
CA GLU A 63 12.37 -4.67 -6.89
C GLU A 63 11.21 -5.02 -7.82
N ASN A 64 11.32 -4.62 -9.08
CA ASN A 64 10.28 -4.86 -10.09
C ASN A 64 8.91 -4.22 -9.71
N SER A 65 8.91 -3.15 -8.90
CA SER A 65 7.70 -2.40 -8.53
C SER A 65 7.21 -1.53 -9.69
N ALA A 66 8.12 -0.87 -10.41
CA ALA A 66 7.80 -0.05 -11.59
C ALA A 66 7.08 -0.86 -12.68
N ASP A 67 7.61 -2.02 -13.06
CA ASP A 67 6.96 -2.85 -14.09
C ASP A 67 5.63 -3.46 -13.63
N PHE A 68 5.50 -3.75 -12.33
CA PHE A 68 4.23 -4.17 -11.74
C PHE A 68 3.16 -3.08 -11.83
N LEU A 69 3.52 -1.82 -11.55
CA LEU A 69 2.62 -0.67 -11.68
C LEU A 69 2.24 -0.43 -13.14
N ARG A 70 3.21 -0.40 -14.05
CA ARG A 70 2.98 -0.23 -15.50
C ARG A 70 2.09 -1.34 -16.07
N SER A 71 2.32 -2.59 -15.67
CA SER A 71 1.50 -3.72 -16.09
C SER A 71 0.08 -3.64 -15.55
N ARG A 72 -0.10 -3.09 -14.33
CA ARG A 72 -1.43 -2.86 -13.74
C ARG A 72 -2.19 -1.78 -14.49
N GLU A 73 -1.55 -0.66 -14.80
CA GLU A 73 -2.15 0.45 -15.57
C GLU A 73 -2.61 -0.01 -16.96
N LYS A 74 -1.78 -0.78 -17.67
CA LYS A 74 -2.15 -1.37 -18.97
C LYS A 74 -3.36 -2.31 -18.86
N LYS A 75 -3.46 -3.12 -17.79
CA LYS A 75 -4.62 -3.98 -17.56
C LYS A 75 -5.88 -3.17 -17.28
N VAL A 76 -5.78 -2.12 -16.47
CA VAL A 76 -6.90 -1.21 -16.18
C VAL A 76 -7.37 -0.51 -17.45
N ALA A 77 -6.44 0.00 -18.27
CA ALA A 77 -6.74 0.63 -19.55
C ALA A 77 -7.40 -0.35 -20.54
N ALA A 78 -6.88 -1.58 -20.67
CA ALA A 78 -7.45 -2.60 -21.54
C ALA A 78 -8.85 -3.06 -21.10
N SER A 79 -9.12 -3.14 -19.80
CA SER A 79 -10.46 -3.43 -19.27
C SER A 79 -11.44 -2.26 -19.45
N HIS A 80 -10.95 -1.04 -19.68
CA HIS A 80 -11.80 0.13 -19.94
C HIS A 80 -12.21 0.24 -21.42
N GLU A 81 -11.43 -0.35 -22.35
CA GLU A 81 -11.78 -0.44 -23.78
C GLU A 81 -12.80 -1.55 -24.08
N THR A 82 -12.75 -2.69 -23.38
CA THR A 82 -13.71 -3.80 -23.58
C THR A 82 -15.06 -3.60 -22.86
N GLY A 83 -15.21 -2.50 -22.12
CA GLY A 83 -16.44 -2.12 -21.41
C GLY A 83 -17.31 -1.07 -22.12
N LEU A 84 -17.01 -0.68 -23.36
CA LEU A 84 -17.79 0.31 -24.13
C LEU A 84 -19.03 -0.32 -24.77
N ALA A 85 -19.96 -0.81 -23.95
CA ALA A 85 -21.38 -0.97 -24.27
C ALA A 85 -22.22 -1.09 -23.00
N VAL A 86 -22.06 -0.20 -22.03
CA VAL A 86 -23.14 0.14 -21.10
C VAL A 86 -23.55 1.57 -21.39
N SER A 87 -24.73 1.67 -21.98
CA SER A 87 -25.45 2.86 -22.41
C SER A 87 -25.30 4.07 -21.47
N LEU A 88 -24.84 5.19 -22.05
CA LEU A 88 -24.84 6.54 -21.47
C LEU A 88 -26.24 7.12 -21.20
N ALA A 89 -27.31 6.34 -21.31
CA ALA A 89 -28.69 6.83 -21.17
C ALA A 89 -29.21 6.92 -19.72
N SER A 90 -28.47 6.46 -18.69
CA SER A 90 -28.98 6.46 -17.31
C SER A 90 -28.38 7.51 -16.36
N TYR A 91 -27.45 8.36 -16.81
CA TYR A 91 -27.00 9.52 -16.03
C TYR A 91 -27.67 10.80 -16.52
N HIS A 92 -29.00 10.84 -16.44
CA HIS A 92 -29.75 12.09 -16.48
C HIS A 92 -29.88 12.66 -15.06
N TYR A 93 -29.17 13.77 -14.80
CA TYR A 93 -29.44 14.84 -13.82
C TYR A 93 -29.87 14.51 -12.37
N CYS A 94 -28.96 14.74 -11.42
CA CYS A 94 -29.19 15.71 -10.33
C CYS A 94 -27.83 16.14 -9.73
N PHE A 95 -27.25 17.21 -10.29
CA PHE A 95 -26.23 18.02 -9.64
C PHE A 95 -26.94 18.97 -8.66
N PRO A 96 -26.73 18.91 -7.34
CA PRO A 96 -27.11 20.00 -6.47
C PRO A 96 -26.15 21.19 -6.70
N PRO A 97 -26.65 22.45 -6.75
CA PRO A 97 -25.84 23.63 -6.96
C PRO A 97 -24.88 23.89 -5.79
N GLN A 98 -23.76 24.51 -6.13
CA GLN A 98 -22.65 24.93 -5.27
C GLN A 98 -23.11 25.49 -3.92
N GLN A 99 -22.76 24.81 -2.83
CA GLN A 99 -22.81 25.43 -1.51
C GLN A 99 -21.52 26.23 -1.31
N THR A 100 -21.67 27.54 -1.26
CA THR A 100 -20.61 28.50 -0.96
C THR A 100 -19.90 28.11 0.34
N TYR A 101 -18.58 27.96 0.30
CA TYR A 101 -17.76 27.89 1.50
C TYR A 101 -17.91 29.23 2.25
N MET A 102 -18.65 29.22 3.36
CA MET A 102 -18.52 30.30 4.35
C MET A 102 -17.12 30.20 4.96
N LYS A 103 -16.30 31.22 4.72
CA LYS A 103 -15.04 31.43 5.44
C LYS A 103 -15.36 31.56 6.93
N PRO A 104 -14.70 30.84 7.85
CA PRO A 104 -14.78 31.16 9.26
C PRO A 104 -14.15 32.54 9.49
N GLN A 105 -14.94 33.49 9.99
CA GLN A 105 -14.40 34.72 10.56
C GLN A 105 -13.73 34.33 11.88
N LEU A 106 -12.39 34.28 11.91
CA LEU A 106 -11.65 34.29 13.16
C LEU A 106 -11.72 35.69 13.75
N SER A 107 -12.84 36.01 14.40
CA SER A 107 -12.95 37.17 15.28
C SER A 107 -12.54 36.73 16.69
N ASN A 108 -11.28 37.04 17.03
CA ASN A 108 -10.75 37.36 18.35
C ASN A 108 -11.65 36.96 19.54
N LEU A 109 -11.35 35.79 20.13
CA LEU A 109 -11.71 35.48 21.51
C LEU A 109 -10.78 36.28 22.44
N SER A 110 -11.08 37.56 22.64
CA SER A 110 -10.60 38.29 23.81
C SER A 110 -11.56 38.00 24.96
N GLY A 111 -11.14 37.17 25.92
CA GLY A 111 -11.88 36.98 27.17
C GLY A 111 -11.87 35.55 27.68
N ILE A 112 -10.73 35.12 28.22
CA ILE A 112 -10.69 34.14 29.30
C ILE A 112 -9.72 34.64 30.39
N ASP A 113 -10.34 35.13 31.47
CA ASP A 113 -9.97 34.98 32.87
C ASP A 113 -8.54 35.31 33.31
N ALA A 114 -8.37 36.55 33.77
CA ALA A 114 -7.39 36.87 34.81
C ALA A 114 -7.90 36.37 36.17
N VAL A 115 -7.34 35.25 36.64
CA VAL A 115 -7.43 34.81 38.04
C VAL A 115 -6.02 34.58 38.61
N HIS A 116 -5.64 35.49 39.51
CA HIS A 116 -4.74 35.36 40.66
C HIS A 116 -3.47 34.49 40.58
N ALA A 117 -2.30 35.14 40.70
CA ALA A 117 -1.18 34.62 41.48
C ALA A 117 -0.26 35.75 41.98
N HIS A 118 -0.19 35.83 43.32
CA HIS A 118 0.77 36.50 44.22
C HIS A 118 0.78 38.02 44.37
#